data_AF-A0A835GWT7-F1
#
_entry.id   AF-A0A835GWT7-F1
#
_cell.length_a   1.000
_cell.length_b   1.000
_cell.length_c   1.000
_cell.angle_alpha   90.00
_cell.angle_beta   90.00
_cell.angle_gamma   90.00
#
_symmetry.space_group_name_H-M   'P 1'
#
loop_
_entity.id
_entity.type
_entity.pdbx_description
1 polymer ?
#
loop_
_entity_poly.entity_id
_entity_poly.type
_entity_poly.pdbx_seq_one_letter_code
_entity_poly.pdbx_strand_id
1 'polypeptide(L)'
;MQKYYMAYSREFVRIVSIQKSPVIHLFGESIVGWLQSRLWYGRACYAYDLNLNARLSWWILSFCKLENKIISIERIHQYSQLPSEAPLIIEDSRPPSSWPDNGTIELTDLKVS
;
A
#
# COMPACT_ATOMS: atom_id res chain seq x y z
N MET A 1 76.73 -7.94 -2.59
CA MET A 1 75.43 -8.57 -2.25
C MET A 1 74.95 -8.25 -0.82
N GLN A 2 75.75 -8.52 0.23
CA GLN A 2 75.33 -8.32 1.63
C GLN A 2 74.95 -6.87 2.02
N LYS A 3 75.61 -5.86 1.45
CA LYS A 3 75.29 -4.43 1.70
C LYS A 3 73.88 -4.04 1.23
N TYR A 4 73.44 -4.57 0.09
CA TYR A 4 72.09 -4.34 -0.45
C TYR A 4 71.03 -4.95 0.46
N TYR A 5 71.25 -6.18 0.93
CA TYR A 5 70.34 -6.84 1.86
C TYR A 5 70.19 -6.09 3.18
N MET A 6 71.30 -5.56 3.72
CA MET A 6 71.29 -4.76 4.95
C MET A 6 70.63 -3.39 4.79
N ALA A 7 70.71 -2.76 3.61
CA ALA A 7 70.00 -1.52 3.33
C ALA A 7 68.49 -1.77 3.24
N TYR A 8 68.10 -2.81 2.50
CA TYR A 8 66.71 -3.22 2.33
C TYR A 8 66.05 -3.62 3.65
N SER A 9 66.75 -4.38 4.51
CA SER A 9 66.21 -4.78 5.81
C SER A 9 65.96 -3.59 6.74
N ARG A 10 66.81 -2.56 6.72
CA ARG A 10 66.62 -1.33 7.52
C ARG A 10 65.42 -0.50 7.04
N GLU A 11 65.19 -0.45 5.74
CA GLU A 11 64.01 0.21 5.17
C GLU A 11 62.74 -0.57 5.48
N PHE A 12 62.77 -1.89 5.35
CA PHE A 12 61.67 -2.76 5.73
C PHE A 12 61.28 -2.61 7.21
N VAL A 13 62.26 -2.60 8.13
CA VAL A 13 62.01 -2.38 9.56
C VAL A 13 61.42 -0.99 9.82
N ARG A 14 61.86 0.05 9.09
CA ARG A 14 61.25 1.39 9.19
C ARG A 14 59.78 1.40 8.75
N ILE A 15 59.48 0.76 7.63
CA ILE A 15 58.10 0.67 7.11
C ILE A 15 57.20 -0.12 8.08
N VAL A 16 57.68 -1.25 8.60
CA VAL A 16 56.95 -2.06 9.59
C VAL A 16 56.74 -1.28 10.90
N SER A 17 57.72 -0.49 11.33
CA SER A 17 57.60 0.39 12.50
C SER A 17 56.53 1.47 12.29
N ILE A 18 56.53 2.11 11.10
CA ILE A 18 55.52 3.10 10.72
C ILE A 18 54.13 2.47 10.71
N GLN A 19 53.95 1.28 10.13
CA GLN A 19 52.65 0.59 10.14
C GLN A 19 52.16 0.20 11.53
N LYS A 20 53.07 -0.06 12.48
CA LYS A 20 52.73 -0.32 13.88
C LYS A 20 52.49 0.98 14.68
N SER A 21 52.59 2.14 14.05
CA SER A 21 52.33 3.42 14.70
C SER A 21 50.86 3.52 15.12
N PRO A 22 50.57 3.85 16.39
CA PRO A 22 49.20 4.05 16.88
C PRO A 22 48.41 5.07 16.08
N VAL A 23 49.10 6.07 15.49
CA VAL A 23 48.47 7.15 14.71
C VAL A 23 47.80 6.60 13.44
N ILE A 24 48.44 5.67 12.74
CA ILE A 24 47.90 5.10 11.50
C ILE A 24 46.72 4.19 11.80
N HIS A 25 46.78 3.44 12.91
CA HIS A 25 45.68 2.60 13.34
C HIS A 25 44.45 3.43 13.73
N LEU A 26 44.63 4.46 14.58
CA LEU A 26 43.54 5.36 14.99
C LEU A 26 42.93 6.12 13.80
N PHE A 27 43.75 6.50 12.81
CA PHE A 27 43.27 7.10 11.58
C PHE A 27 42.42 6.13 10.75
N GLY A 28 42.84 4.86 10.65
CA GLY A 28 42.06 3.80 10.01
C GLY A 28 40.70 3.59 10.69
N GLU A 29 40.68 3.48 12.02
CA GLU A 29 39.44 3.36 12.80
C GLU A 29 38.50 4.56 12.58
N SER A 30 39.05 5.77 12.49
CA SER A 30 38.26 6.99 12.24
C SER A 30 37.61 6.99 10.86
N ILE A 31 38.34 6.57 9.81
CA ILE A 31 37.80 6.44 8.45
C ILE A 31 36.70 5.38 8.40
N VAL A 32 36.94 4.22 9.02
CA VAL A 32 35.96 3.13 9.08
C VAL A 32 34.70 3.58 9.81
N GLY A 33 34.84 4.29 10.93
CA GLY A 33 33.71 4.85 11.67
C GLY A 33 32.88 5.85 10.85
N TRP A 34 33.53 6.71 10.06
CA TRP A 34 32.84 7.66 9.18
C TRP A 34 32.04 6.95 8.09
N LEU A 35 32.66 5.98 7.41
CA LEU A 35 32.00 5.18 6.37
C LEU A 35 30.83 4.39 6.94
N GLN A 36 31.02 3.74 8.09
CA GLN A 36 29.97 2.97 8.75
C GLN A 36 28.80 3.87 9.15
N SER A 37 29.05 5.05 9.72
CA SER A 37 28.01 6.01 10.09
C SER A 37 27.19 6.43 8.87
N ARG A 38 27.86 6.82 7.76
CA ARG A 38 27.18 7.23 6.52
C ARG A 38 26.35 6.11 5.91
N LEU A 39 26.88 4.88 5.88
CA LEU A 39 26.14 3.71 5.41
C LEU A 39 24.95 3.37 6.30
N TRP A 40 25.09 3.51 7.63
CA TRP A 40 24.02 3.21 8.58
C TRP A 40 22.83 4.15 8.37
N TYR A 41 23.07 5.45 8.24
CA TYR A 41 22.02 6.43 7.93
C TYR A 41 21.34 6.13 6.59
N GLY A 42 22.10 5.83 5.55
CA GLY A 42 21.53 5.46 4.25
C GLY A 42 20.64 4.22 4.31
N ARG A 43 21.07 3.19 5.05
CA ARG A 43 20.27 1.97 5.27
C ARG A 43 19.01 2.26 6.09
N ALA A 44 19.10 3.10 7.12
CA ALA A 44 17.96 3.47 7.95
C ALA A 44 16.90 4.24 7.15
N CYS A 45 17.30 5.23 6.34
CA CYS A 45 16.38 5.96 5.46
C CYS A 45 15.69 5.02 4.48
N TYR A 46 16.45 4.17 3.78
CA TYR A 46 15.88 3.22 2.83
C TYR A 46 14.91 2.24 3.48
N ALA A 47 15.25 1.69 4.66
CA ALA A 47 14.36 0.80 5.39
C ALA A 47 13.08 1.53 5.82
N TYR A 48 13.18 2.77 6.29
CA TYR A 48 12.03 3.59 6.64
C TYR A 48 11.13 3.85 5.43
N ASP A 49 11.72 4.23 4.30
CA ASP A 49 11.01 4.51 3.05
C ASP A 49 10.27 3.27 2.56
N LEU A 50 10.90 2.10 2.53
CA LEU A 50 10.25 0.85 2.15
C LEU A 50 9.07 0.52 3.07
N ASN A 51 9.26 0.66 4.39
CA ASN A 51 8.21 0.41 5.37
C ASN A 51 7.04 1.38 5.21
N LEU A 52 7.33 2.65 4.97
CA LEU A 52 6.32 3.67 4.71
C LEU A 52 5.54 3.35 3.43
N ASN A 53 6.23 3.06 2.33
CA ASN A 53 5.61 2.71 1.06
C ASN A 53 4.71 1.47 1.19
N ALA A 54 5.18 0.43 1.87
CA ALA A 54 4.38 -0.77 2.12
C ALA A 54 3.12 -0.44 2.91
N ARG A 55 3.23 0.35 3.99
CA ARG A 55 2.06 0.80 4.77
C ARG A 55 1.11 1.62 3.90
N LEU A 56 1.61 2.59 3.14
CA LEU A 56 0.80 3.44 2.28
C LEU A 56 0.03 2.61 1.24
N SER A 57 0.66 1.62 0.62
CA SER A 57 0.00 0.70 -0.29
C SER A 57 -1.16 -0.06 0.39
N TRP A 58 -0.93 -0.59 1.60
CA TRP A 58 -1.98 -1.22 2.40
C TRP A 58 -3.11 -0.26 2.76
N TRP A 59 -2.80 0.98 3.13
CA TRP A 59 -3.78 2.02 3.41
C TRP A 59 -4.62 2.33 2.18
N ILE A 60 -4.00 2.56 1.02
CA ILE A 60 -4.71 2.84 -0.24
C ILE A 60 -5.69 1.72 -0.57
N LEU A 61 -5.23 0.46 -0.52
CA LEU A 61 -6.10 -0.69 -0.75
C LEU A 61 -7.26 -0.77 0.26
N SER A 62 -7.00 -0.42 1.51
CA SER A 62 -8.03 -0.40 2.57
C SER A 62 -9.07 0.70 2.31
N PHE A 63 -8.63 1.89 1.89
CA PHE A 63 -9.52 2.98 1.50
C PHE A 63 -10.36 2.63 0.28
N CYS A 64 -9.77 2.08 -0.78
CA CYS A 64 -10.53 1.63 -1.95
C CYS A 64 -11.58 0.56 -1.58
N LYS A 65 -11.24 -0.37 -0.67
CA LYS A 65 -12.21 -1.35 -0.16
C LYS A 65 -13.34 -0.69 0.65
N LEU A 66 -13.02 0.33 1.43
CA LEU A 66 -14.01 1.07 2.20
C LEU A 66 -14.95 1.87 1.27
N GLU A 67 -14.40 2.60 0.30
CA GLU A 67 -15.19 3.34 -0.69
C GLU A 67 -16.17 2.43 -1.42
N ASN A 68 -15.71 1.27 -1.90
CA ASN A 68 -16.60 0.29 -2.54
C ASN A 68 -17.75 -0.17 -1.62
N LYS A 69 -17.51 -0.29 -0.31
CA LYS A 69 -18.57 -0.65 0.65
C LYS A 69 -19.53 0.52 0.89
N ILE A 70 -19.04 1.75 0.95
CA ILE A 70 -19.86 2.95 1.12
C ILE A 70 -20.86 3.08 -0.03
N ILE A 71 -20.44 2.85 -1.28
CA ILE A 71 -21.36 2.87 -2.43
C ILE A 71 -22.53 1.89 -2.26
N SER A 72 -22.30 0.71 -1.70
CA SER A 72 -23.37 -0.24 -1.43
C SER A 72 -24.32 0.24 -0.32
N ILE A 73 -23.79 0.92 0.70
CA ILE A 73 -24.61 1.54 1.76
C ILE A 73 -25.46 2.68 1.18
N GLU A 74 -24.87 3.54 0.33
CA GLU A 74 -25.58 4.62 -0.35
C GLU A 74 -26.74 4.09 -1.20
N ARG A 75 -26.54 2.99 -1.95
CA ARG A 75 -27.61 2.34 -2.72
C ARG A 75 -28.73 1.80 -1.83
N ILE A 76 -28.39 1.12 -0.73
CA ILE A 76 -29.39 0.63 0.24
C ILE A 76 -30.20 1.80 0.81
N HIS A 77 -29.52 2.88 1.16
CA HIS A 77 -30.16 4.08 1.67
C HIS A 77 -31.12 4.69 0.63
N GLN A 78 -30.70 4.76 -0.63
CA GLN A 78 -31.54 5.22 -1.72
C GLN A 78 -32.79 4.34 -1.89
N TYR A 79 -32.65 3.01 -1.85
CA TYR A 79 -33.81 2.10 -1.93
C TYR A 79 -34.74 2.24 -0.72
N SER A 80 -34.20 2.53 0.46
CA SER A 80 -35.01 2.79 1.65
C SER A 80 -35.86 4.06 1.55
N GLN A 81 -35.51 5.01 0.68
CA GLN A 81 -36.22 6.27 0.49
C GLN A 81 -37.13 6.27 -0.73
N LEU A 82 -37.15 5.19 -1.53
CA LEU A 82 -38.05 5.10 -2.67
C LEU A 82 -39.51 5.16 -2.20
N PRO A 83 -40.39 5.86 -2.94
CA PRO A 83 -41.81 5.83 -2.66
C PRO A 83 -42.30 4.38 -2.75
N SER A 84 -43.08 3.96 -1.76
CA SER A 84 -43.67 2.61 -1.76
C SER A 84 -44.43 2.39 -3.06
N GLU A 85 -44.22 1.22 -3.66
CA GLU A 85 -45.07 0.75 -4.76
C GLU A 85 -46.53 0.65 -4.30
N ALA A 86 -47.45 0.57 -5.27
CA ALA A 86 -48.88 0.48 -4.99
C ALA A 86 -49.16 -0.71 -4.05
N PRO A 87 -50.08 -0.54 -3.08
CA PRO A 87 -50.37 -1.58 -2.10
C PRO A 87 -50.74 -2.90 -2.78
N LEU A 88 -50.16 -4.00 -2.29
CA LEU A 88 -50.30 -5.34 -2.86
C LEU A 88 -51.77 -5.79 -2.99
N ILE A 89 -52.62 -5.31 -2.08
CA ILE A 89 -54.05 -5.63 -2.04
C ILE A 89 -54.79 -4.31 -1.84
N ILE A 90 -55.65 -3.99 -2.79
CA ILE A 90 -56.62 -2.90 -2.70
C ILE A 90 -57.95 -3.56 -2.34
N GLU A 91 -58.33 -3.50 -1.06
CA GLU A 91 -59.57 -4.14 -0.56
C GLU A 91 -60.80 -3.64 -1.33
N ASP A 92 -60.79 -2.37 -1.77
CA ASP A 92 -61.90 -1.75 -2.50
C ASP A 92 -61.99 -2.15 -3.99
N SER A 93 -60.98 -2.80 -4.57
CA SER A 93 -60.95 -3.14 -6.00
C SER A 93 -60.62 -4.61 -6.29
N ARG A 94 -60.97 -5.51 -5.36
CA ARG A 94 -60.69 -6.93 -5.54
C ARG A 94 -61.65 -7.54 -6.56
N PRO A 95 -61.14 -8.20 -7.62
CA PRO A 95 -62.01 -8.86 -8.56
C PRO A 95 -62.74 -10.05 -7.87
N PRO A 96 -63.99 -10.35 -8.26
CA PRO A 96 -64.75 -11.47 -7.72
C PRO A 96 -64.03 -12.80 -8.02
N SER A 97 -64.35 -13.86 -7.25
CA SER A 97 -63.71 -15.18 -7.40
C SER A 97 -63.91 -15.85 -8.76
N SER A 98 -64.85 -15.36 -9.58
CA SER A 98 -65.09 -15.82 -10.94
C SER A 98 -64.17 -15.14 -11.97
N TRP A 99 -63.42 -14.11 -11.57
CA TRP A 99 -62.55 -13.37 -12.47
C TRP A 99 -61.25 -14.13 -12.75
N PRO A 100 -60.76 -14.14 -14.01
CA PRO A 100 -61.41 -13.60 -15.21
C PRO A 100 -62.36 -14.63 -15.85
N ASP A 101 -63.63 -14.28 -16.03
CA ASP A 101 -64.68 -15.19 -16.54
C ASP A 101 -64.51 -15.55 -18.04
N ASN A 102 -63.94 -14.66 -18.86
CA ASN A 102 -63.83 -14.87 -20.32
C ASN A 102 -62.47 -14.45 -20.91
N GLY A 103 -61.49 -14.13 -20.06
CA GLY A 103 -60.08 -13.91 -20.43
C GLY A 103 -59.78 -12.92 -21.57
N THR A 104 -60.73 -12.04 -21.94
CA THR A 104 -60.59 -11.16 -23.10
C THR A 104 -59.91 -9.86 -22.68
N ILE A 105 -58.80 -9.51 -23.35
CA ILE A 105 -58.05 -8.27 -23.11
C ILE A 105 -58.29 -7.33 -24.29
N GLU A 106 -58.83 -6.16 -24.02
CA GLU A 106 -59.06 -5.11 -25.02
C GLU A 106 -58.17 -3.91 -24.70
N LEU A 107 -57.32 -3.54 -25.67
CA LEU A 107 -56.31 -2.50 -25.52
C LEU A 107 -56.86 -1.22 -26.14
N THR A 108 -57.29 -0.27 -25.31
CA THR A 108 -57.83 1.03 -25.76
C THR A 108 -56.82 2.14 -25.50
N ASP A 109 -56.45 2.84 -26.57
CA ASP A 109 -55.66 4.09 -26.58
C ASP A 109 -54.32 4.03 -25.81
N LEU A 110 -53.62 2.90 -25.94
CA LEU A 110 -52.31 2.70 -25.33
C LEU A 110 -51.23 3.52 -26.02
N LYS A 111 -50.67 4.47 -25.29
CA LYS A 111 -49.51 5.25 -25.70
C LYS A 111 -48.28 4.78 -24.93
N VAL A 112 -47.35 4.16 -25.65
CA VAL A 112 -46.01 3.86 -25.13
C VAL A 112 -45.12 5.05 -25.48
N SER A 113 -44.53 5.68 -24.46
CA SER A 113 -43.55 6.75 -24.61
C SER A 113 -42.13 6.19 -24.69
#